data_AF-A0A093WDQ8-F1
#
_entry.id   AF-A0A093WDQ8-F1
#
_cell.length_a   1.000
_cell.length_b   1.000
_cell.length_c   1.000
_cell.angle_alpha   90.00
_cell.angle_beta   90.00
_cell.angle_gamma   90.00
#
_symmetry.space_group_name_H-M   'P 1'
#
loop_
_entity.id
_entity.type
_entity.pdbx_description
1 polymer ?
#
loop_
_entity_poly.entity_id
_entity_poly.type
_entity_poly.pdbx_seq_one_letter_code
_entity_poly.pdbx_strand_id
1 'polypeptide(L)'
;MLSYRHGFHAGNFADVFKHFILVYLLNKLKASKPFSFIDPFAAAGKYLLEDSFMSKNKEYLNGISKVLHADISDPLIMNYLDLVRKTNPNKQGNKMVIYPGSCFLAQLALDQDDYIYLSELHNNEFEILKKNFENDSRIVIEKK
;
A
#
# COMPACT_ATOMS: atom_id res chain seq x y z
N MET A 1 9.58 -4.87 22.88
CA MET A 1 9.90 -5.81 21.78
C MET A 1 8.70 -5.82 20.85
N LEU A 2 8.82 -5.20 19.67
CA LEU A 2 7.76 -5.20 18.66
C LEU A 2 8.03 -6.38 17.73
N SER A 3 7.23 -7.44 17.83
CA SER A 3 7.43 -8.68 17.06
C SER A 3 6.56 -8.77 15.81
N TYR A 4 5.48 -7.98 15.75
CA TYR A 4 4.59 -7.95 14.59
C TYR A 4 5.29 -7.31 13.39
N ARG A 5 5.18 -7.97 12.23
CA ARG A 5 5.65 -7.47 10.94
C ARG A 5 4.53 -7.62 9.93
N HIS A 6 4.15 -6.52 9.29
CA HIS A 6 3.06 -6.55 8.33
C HIS A 6 3.39 -7.40 7.10
N GLY A 7 4.67 -7.54 6.76
CA GLY A 7 5.14 -8.41 5.67
C GLY A 7 4.69 -9.87 5.77
N PHE A 8 4.34 -10.41 6.94
CA PHE A 8 3.77 -11.77 7.03
C PHE A 8 2.34 -11.85 6.47
N HIS A 9 1.63 -10.74 6.44
CA HIS A 9 0.20 -10.66 6.20
C HIS A 9 -0.16 -9.82 4.97
N ALA A 10 0.82 -9.14 4.38
CA ALA A 10 0.55 -8.14 3.37
C ALA A 10 -0.17 -8.76 2.16
N GLY A 11 -1.24 -8.11 1.72
CA GLY A 11 -2.06 -8.56 0.59
C GLY A 11 -3.09 -9.63 0.95
N ASN A 12 -3.26 -10.00 2.22
CA ASN A 12 -4.35 -10.87 2.64
C ASN A 12 -5.74 -10.22 2.42
N PHE A 13 -6.81 -10.95 2.77
CA PHE A 13 -8.18 -10.46 2.56
C PHE A 13 -8.52 -9.17 3.34
N ALA A 14 -7.94 -8.99 4.54
CA ALA A 14 -8.16 -7.79 5.35
C ALA A 14 -7.50 -6.57 4.70
N ASP A 15 -6.31 -6.77 4.15
CA ASP A 15 -5.60 -5.78 3.35
C ASP A 15 -6.38 -5.37 2.09
N VAL A 16 -6.94 -6.34 1.37
CA VAL A 16 -7.80 -6.06 0.21
C VAL A 16 -8.97 -5.16 0.62
N PHE A 17 -9.69 -5.51 1.69
CA PHE A 17 -10.85 -4.75 2.15
C PHE A 17 -10.46 -3.34 2.60
N LYS A 18 -9.46 -3.20 3.47
CA LYS A 18 -9.05 -1.91 4.02
C LYS A 18 -8.48 -0.98 2.93
N HIS A 19 -7.71 -1.53 1.99
CA HIS A 19 -7.10 -0.74 0.92
C HIS A 19 -8.08 -0.33 -0.18
N PHE A 20 -9.08 -1.16 -0.48
CA PHE A 20 -10.18 -0.76 -1.34
C PHE A 20 -10.91 0.46 -0.76
N ILE A 21 -11.28 0.40 0.53
CA ILE A 21 -11.94 1.53 1.21
C ILE A 21 -11.06 2.77 1.22
N LEU A 22 -9.76 2.61 1.51
CA LEU A 22 -8.81 3.73 1.48
C LEU A 22 -8.81 4.41 0.11
N VAL A 23 -8.60 3.66 -0.97
CA VAL A 23 -8.54 4.23 -2.33
C VAL A 23 -9.86 4.90 -2.71
N TYR A 24 -10.99 4.29 -2.33
CA TYR A 24 -12.31 4.91 -2.53
C TYR A 24 -12.40 6.28 -1.83
N LEU A 25 -12.02 6.36 -0.55
CA LEU A 25 -12.07 7.59 0.23
C LEU A 25 -11.12 8.66 -0.32
N LEU A 26 -9.88 8.29 -0.65
CA LEU A 26 -8.91 9.22 -1.25
C LEU A 26 -9.47 9.84 -2.53
N ASN A 27 -9.99 9.02 -3.45
CA ASN A 27 -10.58 9.51 -4.70
C ASN A 27 -11.77 10.44 -4.48
N LYS A 28 -12.58 10.22 -3.43
CA LYS A 28 -13.69 11.11 -3.08
C LYS A 28 -13.22 12.44 -2.50
N LEU A 29 -12.19 12.44 -1.66
CA LEU A 29 -11.66 13.65 -1.02
C LEU A 29 -10.90 14.54 -1.99
N LYS A 30 -10.12 13.97 -2.92
CA LYS A 30 -9.35 14.70 -3.94
C LYS A 30 -10.21 15.62 -4.82
N ALA A 31 -11.47 15.28 -5.05
CA ALA A 31 -12.38 16.09 -5.88
C ALA A 31 -12.76 17.46 -5.27
N SER A 32 -12.31 17.76 -4.05
CA SER A 32 -12.74 18.96 -3.31
C SER A 32 -11.65 20.00 -3.12
N LYS A 33 -10.53 19.65 -2.46
CA LYS A 33 -9.40 20.52 -2.13
C LYS A 33 -8.21 19.66 -1.68
N PRO A 34 -6.98 20.20 -1.69
CA PRO A 34 -5.83 19.51 -1.12
C PRO A 34 -6.06 19.13 0.35
N PHE A 35 -5.55 17.97 0.74
CA PHE A 35 -5.66 17.48 2.11
C PHE A 35 -4.43 16.69 2.56
N SER A 36 -4.34 16.45 3.86
CA SER A 36 -3.29 15.63 4.45
C SER A 36 -3.81 14.21 4.71
N PHE A 37 -3.09 13.21 4.20
CA PHE A 37 -3.25 11.82 4.59
C PHE A 37 -2.31 11.52 5.76
N ILE A 38 -2.83 10.91 6.82
CA ILE A 38 -2.06 10.55 8.03
C ILE A 38 -2.20 9.05 8.24
N ASP A 39 -1.08 8.33 8.21
CA ASP A 39 -0.99 6.91 8.51
C ASP A 39 -0.17 6.70 9.79
N PRO A 40 -0.82 6.46 10.94
CA PRO A 40 -0.12 6.30 12.21
C PRO A 40 0.59 4.95 12.35
N PHE A 41 0.32 3.99 11.46
CA PHE A 41 0.89 2.63 11.51
C PHE A 41 1.32 2.17 10.12
N ALA A 42 2.25 2.92 9.52
CA ALA A 42 2.59 2.80 8.11
C ALA A 42 3.40 1.53 7.75
N ALA A 43 4.02 0.86 8.72
CA ALA A 43 4.88 -0.31 8.53
C ALA A 43 5.96 -0.05 7.45
N ALA A 44 6.43 -1.07 6.73
CA ALA A 44 7.42 -0.91 5.66
C ALA A 44 6.87 -0.23 4.38
N GLY A 45 5.54 -0.20 4.21
CA GLY A 45 4.83 0.44 3.10
C GLY A 45 4.89 -0.23 1.73
N LYS A 46 6.02 -0.86 1.36
CA LYS A 46 6.17 -1.65 0.12
C LYS A 46 6.59 -3.07 0.46
N TYR A 47 5.87 -4.07 -0.04
CA TYR A 47 6.11 -5.48 0.30
C TYR A 47 6.46 -6.27 -0.95
N LEU A 48 7.72 -6.69 -1.07
CA LEU A 48 8.16 -7.58 -2.14
C LEU A 48 7.70 -9.01 -1.83
N LEU A 49 7.06 -9.69 -2.79
CA LEU A 49 6.60 -11.07 -2.60
C LEU A 49 7.74 -12.04 -2.28
N GLU A 50 8.93 -11.77 -2.81
CA GLU A 50 10.15 -12.57 -2.57
C GLU A 50 10.78 -12.30 -1.19
N ASP A 51 10.31 -11.28 -0.46
CA ASP A 51 10.77 -11.04 0.90
C ASP A 51 10.50 -12.25 1.80
N SER A 52 11.42 -12.51 2.73
CA SER A 52 11.35 -13.67 3.62
C SER A 52 10.06 -13.71 4.46
N PHE A 53 9.52 -12.55 4.87
CA PHE A 53 8.28 -12.48 5.64
C PHE A 53 7.07 -12.82 4.77
N MET A 54 7.00 -12.24 3.56
CA MET A 54 5.96 -12.51 2.57
C MET A 54 5.96 -13.97 2.13
N SER A 55 7.14 -14.53 1.91
CA SER A 55 7.34 -15.91 1.47
C SER A 55 7.04 -16.94 2.54
N LYS A 56 7.00 -16.57 3.82
CA LYS A 56 6.71 -17.50 4.92
C LYS A 56 5.25 -17.92 4.95
N ASN A 57 4.32 -16.95 4.99
CA ASN A 57 2.89 -17.25 5.13
C ASN A 57 2.16 -17.20 3.78
N LYS A 58 2.61 -16.35 2.85
CA LYS A 58 2.02 -16.16 1.51
C LYS A 58 0.52 -15.86 1.54
N GLU A 59 0.04 -15.12 2.54
CA GLU A 59 -1.40 -14.84 2.70
C GLU A 59 -2.00 -14.09 1.50
N TYR A 60 -1.18 -13.34 0.77
CA TYR A 60 -1.57 -12.67 -0.48
C TYR A 60 -2.17 -13.61 -1.54
N LEU A 61 -1.81 -14.90 -1.52
CA LEU A 61 -2.38 -15.91 -2.43
C LEU A 61 -3.87 -16.10 -2.22
N ASN A 62 -4.36 -15.93 -0.99
CA ASN A 62 -5.78 -16.01 -0.63
C ASN A 62 -6.45 -14.63 -0.53
N GLY A 63 -5.72 -13.54 -0.72
CA GLY A 63 -6.24 -12.18 -0.78
C GLY A 63 -6.10 -11.61 -2.19
N ILE A 64 -5.24 -10.60 -2.34
CA ILE A 64 -5.10 -9.80 -3.57
C ILE A 64 -4.86 -10.65 -4.82
N SER A 65 -4.14 -11.78 -4.73
CA SER A 65 -3.92 -12.65 -5.89
C SER A 65 -5.23 -13.16 -6.48
N LYS A 66 -6.19 -13.61 -5.65
CA LYS A 66 -7.50 -14.05 -6.12
C LYS A 66 -8.28 -12.90 -6.76
N VAL A 67 -8.22 -11.72 -6.16
CA VAL A 67 -8.96 -10.54 -6.65
C VAL A 67 -8.41 -10.06 -7.99
N LEU A 68 -7.09 -10.08 -8.20
CA LEU A 68 -6.48 -9.72 -9.49
C LEU A 68 -6.89 -10.68 -10.62
N HIS A 69 -7.16 -11.96 -10.31
CA HIS A 69 -7.56 -12.97 -11.30
C HIS A 69 -9.08 -13.14 -11.42
N ALA A 70 -9.87 -12.44 -10.62
CA ALA A 70 -11.32 -12.48 -10.71
C ALA A 70 -11.81 -11.61 -11.87
N ASP A 71 -12.93 -11.99 -12.47
CA ASP A 71 -13.63 -11.16 -13.46
C ASP A 71 -14.43 -10.08 -12.73
N ILE A 72 -13.84 -8.90 -12.60
CA ILE A 72 -14.40 -7.76 -11.87
C ILE A 72 -14.53 -6.58 -12.83
N SER A 73 -15.74 -6.07 -12.98
CA SER A 73 -16.05 -4.89 -13.80
C SER A 73 -16.51 -3.68 -13.00
N ASP A 74 -16.61 -3.79 -11.66
CA ASP A 74 -17.02 -2.67 -10.81
C ASP A 74 -15.97 -1.55 -10.85
N PRO A 75 -16.32 -0.32 -11.25
CA PRO A 75 -15.35 0.76 -11.41
C PRO A 75 -14.64 1.17 -10.11
N LEU A 76 -15.30 1.06 -8.96
CA LEU A 76 -14.71 1.43 -7.68
C LEU A 76 -13.62 0.44 -7.29
N ILE A 77 -13.89 -0.85 -7.50
CA ILE A 77 -12.88 -1.91 -7.25
C ILE A 77 -11.74 -1.78 -8.26
N MET A 78 -12.05 -1.50 -9.53
CA MET A 78 -11.05 -1.32 -10.57
C MET A 78 -10.08 -0.18 -10.27
N ASN A 79 -10.54 0.94 -9.70
CA ASN A 79 -9.65 2.02 -9.27
C ASN A 79 -8.57 1.55 -8.27
N TYR A 80 -8.95 0.70 -7.31
CA TYR A 80 -8.01 0.10 -6.38
C TYR A 80 -7.03 -0.86 -7.09
N LEU A 81 -7.57 -1.76 -7.93
CA LEU A 81 -6.75 -2.73 -8.65
C LEU A 81 -5.77 -2.06 -9.62
N ASP A 82 -6.15 -0.95 -10.23
CA ASP A 82 -5.27 -0.20 -11.12
C ASP A 82 -4.10 0.44 -10.37
N LEU A 83 -4.29 0.91 -9.13
CA LEU A 83 -3.17 1.34 -8.29
C LEU A 83 -2.26 0.16 -7.93
N VAL A 84 -2.83 -1.01 -7.61
CA VAL A 84 -2.04 -2.23 -7.37
C VAL A 84 -1.25 -2.66 -8.62
N ARG A 85 -1.82 -2.51 -9.82
CA ARG A 85 -1.11 -2.80 -11.07
C ARG A 85 -0.01 -1.79 -11.37
N LYS A 86 -0.24 -0.49 -11.10
CA LYS A 86 0.75 0.58 -11.29
C LYS A 86 2.03 0.39 -10.48
N THR A 87 1.99 -0.37 -9.39
CA THR A 87 3.19 -0.68 -8.60
C THR A 87 4.09 -1.73 -9.27
N ASN A 88 3.59 -2.36 -10.35
CA ASN A 88 4.26 -3.41 -11.11
C ASN A 88 4.35 -3.08 -12.62
N PRO A 89 4.88 -1.90 -13.03
CA PRO A 89 4.69 -1.32 -14.36
C PRO A 89 5.36 -2.11 -15.51
N ASN A 90 6.32 -3.00 -15.20
CA ASN A 90 7.06 -3.79 -16.19
C ASN A 90 6.59 -5.25 -16.27
N LYS A 91 5.40 -5.57 -15.75
CA LYS A 91 4.86 -6.93 -15.74
C LYS A 91 3.60 -6.99 -16.59
N GLN A 92 3.59 -7.90 -17.55
CA GLN A 92 2.41 -8.22 -18.35
C GLN A 92 1.43 -9.07 -17.52
N GLY A 93 0.14 -8.76 -17.61
CA GLY A 93 -0.93 -9.49 -16.94
C GLY A 93 -0.97 -9.30 -15.42
N ASN A 94 -1.57 -10.27 -14.71
CA ASN A 94 -1.80 -10.23 -13.25
C ASN A 94 -0.57 -10.60 -12.41
N LYS A 95 0.64 -10.42 -12.96
CA LYS A 95 1.89 -10.81 -12.29
C LYS A 95 2.35 -9.71 -11.34
N MET A 96 2.06 -9.90 -10.06
CA MET A 96 2.49 -9.02 -8.97
C MET A 96 3.88 -9.41 -8.48
N VAL A 97 4.74 -8.42 -8.19
CA VAL A 97 6.03 -8.57 -7.51
C VAL A 97 6.03 -7.79 -6.20
N ILE A 98 5.38 -6.63 -6.20
CA ILE A 98 5.23 -5.76 -5.04
C ILE A 98 3.75 -5.63 -4.73
N TYR A 99 3.38 -5.89 -3.48
CA TYR A 99 2.11 -5.48 -2.93
C TYR A 99 2.23 -4.10 -2.26
N PRO A 100 1.40 -3.11 -2.62
CA PRO A 100 1.43 -1.80 -1.99
C PRO A 100 0.68 -1.79 -0.65
N GLY A 101 1.32 -1.29 0.40
CA GLY A 101 0.65 -0.90 1.63
C GLY A 101 -0.16 0.39 1.46
N SER A 102 -0.83 0.80 2.53
CA SER A 102 -1.64 2.03 2.60
C SER A 102 -0.88 3.27 2.15
N CYS A 103 0.35 3.48 2.65
CA CYS A 103 1.16 4.65 2.29
C CYS A 103 1.62 4.64 0.83
N PHE A 104 1.89 3.48 0.22
CA PHE A 104 2.20 3.42 -1.21
C PHE A 104 0.97 3.69 -2.08
N LEU A 105 -0.20 3.17 -1.67
CA LEU A 105 -1.46 3.48 -2.34
C LEU A 105 -1.79 4.98 -2.24
N ALA A 106 -1.61 5.59 -1.08
CA ALA A 106 -1.80 7.02 -0.89
C ALA A 106 -0.82 7.84 -1.75
N GLN A 107 0.46 7.46 -1.78
CA GLN A 107 1.47 8.11 -2.64
C GLN A 107 1.05 8.12 -4.11
N LEU A 108 0.52 7.00 -4.62
CA LEU A 108 0.09 6.86 -6.02
C LEU A 108 -1.24 7.54 -6.30
N ALA A 109 -2.12 7.64 -5.29
CA ALA A 109 -3.44 8.20 -5.44
C ALA A 109 -3.45 9.72 -5.35
N LEU A 110 -2.65 10.33 -4.48
CA LEU A 110 -2.69 11.76 -4.14
C LEU A 110 -1.95 12.66 -5.16
N ASP A 111 -2.36 13.93 -5.23
CA ASP A 111 -1.79 14.95 -6.12
C ASP A 111 -0.55 15.62 -5.51
N GLN A 112 0.10 16.51 -6.27
CA GLN A 112 1.35 17.16 -5.86
C GLN A 112 1.19 18.11 -4.66
N ASP A 113 0.00 18.70 -4.49
CA ASP A 113 -0.30 19.66 -3.43
C ASP A 113 -0.82 18.99 -2.14
N ASP A 114 -1.01 17.66 -2.16
CA ASP A 114 -1.39 16.88 -0.98
C ASP A 114 -0.17 16.54 -0.12
N TYR A 115 -0.38 16.39 1.19
CA TYR A 115 0.68 15.99 2.13
C TYR A 115 0.42 14.59 2.69
N ILE A 116 1.48 13.85 2.96
CA ILE A 116 1.43 12.48 3.49
C ILE A 116 2.29 12.41 4.75
N TYR A 117 1.68 12.07 5.88
CA TYR A 117 2.35 11.90 7.16
C TYR A 117 2.32 10.44 7.56
N LEU A 118 3.49 9.84 7.72
CA LEU A 118 3.65 8.43 8.04
C LEU A 118 4.34 8.27 9.39
N SER A 119 3.81 7.41 10.25
CA SER A 119 4.46 7.02 11.51
C SER A 119 4.68 5.52 11.57
N GLU A 120 5.84 5.12 12.08
CA GLU A 120 6.16 3.73 12.37
C GLU A 120 7.13 3.62 13.54
N LEU A 121 6.75 2.83 14.55
CA LEU A 121 7.51 2.66 15.79
C LEU A 121 8.58 1.55 15.68
N HIS A 122 8.32 0.51 14.88
CA HIS A 122 9.23 -0.61 14.71
C HIS A 122 10.48 -0.18 13.94
N ASN A 123 11.63 -0.12 14.64
CA ASN A 123 12.94 0.29 14.11
C ASN A 123 13.22 -0.15 12.66
N ASN A 124 13.20 -1.46 12.38
CA ASN A 124 13.53 -1.94 11.04
C ASN A 124 12.46 -1.60 9.99
N GLU A 125 11.17 -1.60 10.34
CA GLU A 125 10.11 -1.19 9.40
C GLU A 125 10.25 0.31 9.09
N PHE A 126 10.55 1.13 10.11
CA PHE A 126 10.80 2.56 9.96
C PHE A 126 11.96 2.86 8.99
N GLU A 127 13.09 2.15 9.12
CA GLU A 127 14.23 2.36 8.19
C GLU A 127 13.87 1.96 6.75
N ILE A 128 13.11 0.87 6.57
CA ILE A 128 12.62 0.44 5.26
C ILE A 128 11.62 1.47 4.69
N LEU A 129 10.69 1.96 5.52
CA LEU A 129 9.72 2.98 5.16
C LEU A 129 10.42 4.24 4.69
N LYS A 130 11.38 4.74 5.46
CA LYS A 130 12.16 5.93 5.10
C LYS A 130 12.82 5.77 3.74
N LYS A 131 13.54 4.65 3.53
CA LYS A 131 14.18 4.36 2.25
C LYS A 131 13.18 4.25 1.09
N ASN A 132 12.01 3.65 1.32
CA ASN A 132 11.01 3.43 0.27
C ASN A 132 10.40 4.73 -0.27
N PHE A 133 10.42 5.81 0.53
CA PHE A 133 9.68 7.04 0.26
C PHE A 133 10.54 8.32 0.31
N GLU A 134 11.87 8.20 0.45
CA GLU A 134 12.79 9.33 0.57
C GLU A 134 12.79 10.31 -0.62
N ASN A 135 12.31 9.88 -1.79
CA ASN A 135 12.32 10.67 -3.02
C ASN A 135 11.01 11.43 -3.29
N ASP A 136 10.07 11.43 -2.35
CA ASP A 136 8.80 12.15 -2.49
C ASP A 136 8.69 13.26 -1.44
N SER A 137 8.80 14.51 -1.88
CA SER A 137 8.80 15.69 -1.00
C SER A 137 7.48 15.92 -0.27
N ARG A 138 6.39 15.25 -0.69
CA ARG A 138 5.09 15.31 -0.01
C ARG A 138 5.05 14.47 1.26
N ILE A 139 6.01 13.55 1.42
CA ILE A 139 6.00 12.53 2.47
C ILE A 139 6.88 12.96 3.63
N VAL A 140 6.27 13.10 4.81
CA VAL A 140 6.93 13.30 6.09
C VAL A 140 6.85 12.01 6.90
N ILE A 141 7.99 11.54 7.40
CA ILE A 141 8.09 10.25 8.10
C ILE A 141 8.64 10.47 9.50
N GLU A 142 7.89 10.00 10.50
CA GLU A 142 8.25 10.11 11.91
C GLU A 142 8.28 8.75 12.59
N LYS A 143 9.10 8.63 13.64
CA LYS A 143 9.21 7.42 14.44
C LYS A 143 8.44 7.60 15.75
N LYS A 144 7.16 7.29 15.72
CA LYS A 144 6.21 7.44 16.83
C LYS A 144 5.28 6.24 16.91
#